data_AF-A0A524C8T3-F1
#
_entry.id   AF-A0A524C8T3-F1
#
_cell.length_a   1.000
_cell.length_b   1.000
_cell.length_c   1.000
_cell.angle_alpha   90.00
_cell.angle_beta   90.00
_cell.angle_gamma   90.00
#
_symmetry.space_group_name_H-M   'P 1'
#
loop_
_entity.id
_entity.type
_entity.pdbx_description
1 polymer ?
#
loop_
_entity_poly.entity_id
_entity_poly.type
_entity_poly.pdbx_seq_one_letter_code
_entity_poly.pdbx_strand_id
1 'polypeptide(L)' 'MFNICSQCGRLTIEPEVIIEEESYYLVCSDCGAKTKFKRYPLYLILGASGTGKTTLCRKITAKFKDYITVDGDVF' A
#
# COMPACT_ATOMS: atom_id res chain seq x y z
N MET A 1 5.92 8.37 -3.08
CA MET A 1 5.13 9.62 -3.03
C MET A 1 4.25 9.65 -4.26
N PHE A 2 2.98 9.24 -4.13
CA PHE A 2 2.05 9.06 -5.27
C PHE A 2 1.21 10.31 -5.58
N ASN A 3 1.45 11.41 -4.87
CA ASN A 3 0.61 12.60 -4.92
C ASN A 3 1.09 13.63 -5.93
N ILE A 4 2.27 13.45 -6.56
CA ILE A 4 2.74 14.34 -7.63
C ILE A 4 2.51 13.62 -8.96
N CYS A 5 1.71 14.22 -9.83
CA CYS A 5 1.48 13.66 -11.15
C CYS A 5 2.77 13.68 -11.98
N SER A 6 3.20 12.52 -12.48
CA SER A 6 4.40 12.41 -13.32
C SER A 6 4.24 13.08 -14.69
N GLN A 7 3.01 13.41 -15.11
CA GLN A 7 2.72 14.04 -16.39
C GLN A 7 2.70 15.56 -16.30
N CYS A 8 1.99 16.14 -15.33
CA CYS A 8 1.82 17.59 -15.21
C CYS A 8 2.58 18.23 -14.03
N GLY A 9 3.20 17.43 -13.17
CA GLY A 9 3.97 17.90 -12.01
C GLY A 9 3.14 18.49 -10.87
N ARG A 10 1.80 18.52 -11.00
CA ARG A 10 0.92 19.05 -9.95
C ARG A 10 0.76 18.06 -8.79
N LEU A 11 0.59 18.64 -7.61
CA LEU A 11 0.25 17.91 -6.40
C LEU A 11 -1.26 17.67 -6.36
N THR A 12 -1.66 16.40 -6.34
CA THR A 12 -3.02 15.94 -6.10
C THR A 12 -3.13 15.53 -4.64
N ILE A 13 -3.91 16.27 -3.84
CA ILE A 13 -4.09 16.01 -2.40
C ILE A 13 -4.89 14.72 -2.19
N GLU A 14 -5.96 14.55 -2.97
CA GLU A 14 -6.83 13.37 -2.94
C GLU A 14 -6.92 12.79 -4.34
N PRO A 15 -6.02 11.86 -4.71
CA PRO A 15 -6.07 11.25 -6.03
C PRO A 15 -7.26 10.30 -6.13
N GLU A 16 -8.00 10.39 -7.24
CA GLU A 16 -9.08 9.47 -7.54
C GLU A 16 -8.51 8.10 -7.93
N VAL A 17 -9.11 7.03 -7.44
CA VAL A 17 -8.75 5.66 -7.78
C VAL A 17 -9.89 5.03 -8.59
N ILE A 18 -9.57 4.60 -9.81
CA ILE A 18 -10.51 3.87 -10.67
C ILE A 18 -10.02 2.44 -10.91
N ILE A 19 -10.97 1.57 -11.29
CA ILE A 19 -10.72 0.16 -11.59
C ILE A 19 -11.17 -0.10 -13.03
N GLU A 20 -10.26 -0.58 -13.88
CA GLU A 20 -10.53 -0.95 -15.28
C GLU A 20 -9.84 -2.30 -15.54
N GLU A 21 -10.56 -3.29 -16.08
CA GLU A 21 -10.01 -4.60 -16.45
C GLU A 21 -9.11 -5.22 -15.35
N GLU A 22 -9.63 -5.26 -14.12
CA GLU A 22 -8.92 -5.79 -12.94
C GLU A 22 -7.62 -5.05 -12.56
N SER A 23 -7.38 -3.88 -13.15
CA SER A 23 -6.24 -3.01 -12.88
C SER A 23 -6.67 -1.76 -12.13
N TYR A 24 -5.81 -1.29 -11.22
CA TYR A 24 -6.04 -0.05 -10.46
C TYR A 24 -5.26 1.10 -11.06
N TYR A 25 -5.92 2.26 -11.18
CA TYR A 25 -5.31 3.49 -11.69
C TYR A 25 -5.53 4.64 -10.73
N LEU A 26 -4.51 5.47 -10.56
CA LEU A 26 -4.63 6.81 -9.99
C LEU A 26 -4.90 7.80 -11.11
N VAL A 27 -5.94 8.61 -10.98
CA VAL A 27 -6.31 9.64 -11.96
C VAL A 27 -5.94 11.01 -11.40
N CYS A 28 -5.16 11.76 -12.18
CA CYS A 28 -4.84 13.14 -11.86
C CYS A 28 -6.07 14.04 -12.09
N SER A 29 -6.51 14.73 -11.05
CA SER A 29 -7.65 15.67 -11.11
C SER A 29 -7.42 16.88 -12.02
N ASP A 30 -6.17 17.25 -12.28
CA ASP A 30 -5.82 18.42 -13.08
C ASP A 30 -5.70 18.15 -14.59
N CYS A 31 -5.13 16.99 -14.97
CA CYS A 31 -4.82 16.70 -16.37
C CYS A 31 -5.42 15.38 -16.88
N GLY A 32 -6.11 14.61 -16.03
CA GLY A 32 -6.74 13.35 -16.38
C GLY A 32 -5.77 12.18 -16.61
N ALA A 33 -4.46 12.37 -16.41
CA ALA A 33 -3.47 11.32 -16.58
C ALA A 33 -3.75 10.13 -15.65
N LYS A 34 -3.69 8.91 -16.20
CA LYS A 34 -3.89 7.66 -15.47
C LYS A 34 -2.54 7.00 -15.19
N THR A 35 -2.26 6.74 -13.91
CA THR A 35 -1.07 6.01 -13.47
C THR A 35 -1.46 4.66 -12.91
N LYS A 36 -1.06 3.57 -13.59
CA LYS A 36 -1.33 2.20 -13.14
C LYS A 36 -0.54 1.89 -11.87
N PHE A 37 -1.17 1.25 -10.88
CA PHE A 37 -0.49 0.79 -9.68
C PHE A 37 -0.98 -0.60 -9.24
N LYS A 38 -0.20 -1.25 -8.38
CA LYS A 38 -0.58 -2.52 -7.75
C LYS A 38 -1.14 -2.25 -6.37
N ARG A 39 -2.35 -2.74 -6.10
CA ARG A 39 -2.96 -2.73 -4.78
C ARG A 39 -2.76 -4.09 -4.12
N TYR A 40 -1.81 -4.17 -3.18
CA TYR A 40 -1.59 -5.38 -2.40
C TYR A 40 -2.53 -5.44 -1.19
N PRO A 41 -2.96 -6.62 -0.74
CA PRO A 41 -3.72 -6.77 0.50
C PRO A 41 -2.86 -6.38 1.70
N LEU A 42 -3.46 -5.64 2.64
CA LEU A 42 -2.86 -5.31 3.94
C LEU A 42 -3.55 -6.12 5.03
N TYR A 43 -2.78 -6.92 5.77
CA TYR A 43 -3.26 -7.67 6.92
C TYR A 43 -2.75 -7.01 8.21
N LEU A 44 -3.67 -6.70 9.13
CA LEU A 44 -3.34 -6.10 10.43
C LEU A 44 -3.25 -7.19 11.49
N ILE A 45 -2.08 -7.35 12.11
CA ILE A 45 -1.86 -8.28 13.22
C ILE A 45 -2.04 -7.51 14.54
N LEU A 46 -3.20 -7.71 15.16
CA LEU A 46 -3.57 -7.04 16.42
C LEU A 46 -3.46 -8.00 17.61
N GLY A 47 -3.38 -7.44 18.81
CA GLY A 47 -3.34 -8.19 20.06
C GLY A 47 -2.65 -7.42 21.17
N ALA A 48 -2.94 -7.77 22.43
CA ALA A 48 -2.32 -7.15 23.60
C ALA A 48 -0.78 -7.27 23.60
N SER A 49 -0.10 -6.47 24.42
CA SER A 49 1.34 -6.62 24.62
C SER A 49 1.67 -8.02 25.18
N GLY A 50 2.79 -8.60 24.75
CA GLY A 50 3.22 -9.93 25.19
C GLY A 50 2.50 -11.14 24.54
N THR A 51 1.49 -10.94 23.68
CA THR A 51 0.76 -12.06 23.03
C THR A 51 1.53 -12.77 21.91
N GLY A 52 2.76 -12.35 21.61
CA GLY A 52 3.62 -12.99 20.60
C GLY A 52 3.39 -12.53 19.15
N LYS A 53 2.83 -11.34 18.92
CA LYS A 53 2.69 -10.75 17.57
C LYS A 53 4.00 -10.74 16.78
N THR A 54 5.09 -10.28 17.38
CA THR A 54 6.43 -10.27 16.77
C THR A 54 6.89 -11.68 16.40
N THR A 55 6.61 -12.67 17.25
CA THR A 55 6.91 -14.08 16.98
C THR A 55 6.11 -14.60 15.77
N LEU A 56 4.83 -14.24 15.67
CA LEU A 56 4.00 -14.58 14.50
C LEU A 56 4.53 -13.91 13.23
N CYS A 57 4.84 -12.62 13.26
CA CYS A 57 5.41 -11.90 12.11
C CYS A 57 6.67 -12.60 11.61
N ARG A 58 7.64 -12.91 12.50
CA ARG A 58 8.88 -13.61 12.12
C ARG A 58 8.62 -14.97 11.47
N LYS A 59 7.62 -15.72 11.96
CA LYS A 59 7.22 -17.00 11.36
C LYS A 59 6.60 -16.82 9.98
N ILE A 60 5.78 -15.80 9.78
CA ILE A 60 5.20 -15.45 8.47
C ILE A 60 6.32 -15.14 7.48
N THR A 61 7.25 -14.25 7.83
CA THR A 61 8.39 -13.88 6.97
C THR A 61 9.30 -15.07 6.64
N ALA A 62 9.50 -15.98 7.59
CA ALA A 62 10.30 -17.18 7.37
C ALA A 62 9.60 -18.19 6.45
N LYS A 63 8.28 -18.38 6.63
CA LYS A 63 7.49 -19.40 5.93
C LYS A 63 7.01 -18.97 4.55
N PHE A 64 6.55 -17.74 4.40
CA PHE A 64 5.97 -17.24 3.17
C PHE A 64 6.89 -16.22 2.52
N LYS A 65 7.11 -16.34 1.21
CA LYS A 65 8.01 -15.47 0.44
C LYS A 65 7.31 -14.28 -0.18
N ASP A 66 5.98 -14.35 -0.29
CA ASP A 66 5.17 -13.33 -0.96
C ASP A 66 4.59 -12.29 0.02
N TYR A 67 5.02 -12.33 1.29
CA TYR A 67 4.58 -11.43 2.34
C TYR A 67 5.74 -10.65 2.91
N ILE A 68 5.50 -9.36 3.14
CA ILE A 68 6.42 -8.47 3.85
C ILE A 68 5.76 -8.11 5.18
N THR A 69 6.46 -8.36 6.28
CA THR A 69 6.03 -7.93 7.61
C THR A 69 6.66 -6.59 7.95
N VAL A 70 5.84 -5.64 8.36
CA VAL A 70 6.27 -4.32 8.83
C VAL A 70 5.95 -4.22 10.31
N ASP A 71 6.93 -3.84 11.13
CA ASP A 71 6.73 -3.64 12.56
C ASP A 71 6.33 -2.20 12.83
N GLY A 72 5.16 -1.99 13.43
CA GLY A 72 4.62 -0.65 13.72
C GLY A 72 5.33 0.06 14.87
N ASP A 73 6.06 -0.65 15.72
CA ASP A 73 6.83 -0.03 16.81
C ASP A 73 8.14 0.62 16.32
N VAL A 74 8.51 0.42 15.05
CA VAL A 74 9.79 0.83 14.46
C VAL A 74 9.66 2.09 13.57
N PHE A 75 8.46 2.65 13.39
CA PHE A 75 8.20 3.82 12.52
C PHE A 75 7.47 4.97 13.22
#